data_AF-A0A5A9EXW4-F1
#
_entry.id   AF-A0A5A9EXW4-F1
#
_cell.length_a   1.000
_cell.length_b   1.000
_cell.length_c   1.000
_cell.angle_alpha   90.00
_cell.angle_beta   90.00
_cell.angle_gamma   90.00
#
_symmetry.space_group_name_H-M   'P 1'
#
loop_
_entity.id
_entity.type
_entity.pdbx_description
1 polymer ?
#
loop_
_entity_poly.entity_id
_entity_poly.type
_entity_poly.pdbx_seq_one_letter_code
_entity_poly.pdbx_strand_id
1 'polypeptide(L)'
;MILMAKKPTSYWGRRADAAGLNQQTLAVVAGLAPNSVGRALRGELSSGVPLYLCSLILAWELLPLDKRATWLEQIDGAVTGTMTGPGE
;
A
#
# COMPACT_ATOMS: atom_id res chain seq x y z
N MET A 1 13.23 -6.79 -7.60
CA MET A 1 11.82 -7.20 -7.40
C MET A 1 11.68 -7.76 -5.99
N ILE A 2 11.23 -6.96 -5.02
CA ILE A 2 11.05 -7.45 -3.64
C ILE A 2 9.69 -8.15 -3.60
N LEU A 3 9.73 -9.48 -3.76
CA LEU A 3 8.59 -10.36 -3.59
C LEU A 3 8.06 -10.28 -2.15
N MET A 4 6.74 -10.33 -1.98
CA MET A 4 6.13 -10.53 -0.66
C MET A 4 6.71 -11.80 -0.02
N ALA A 5 7.23 -11.72 1.20
CA ALA A 5 7.85 -12.86 1.91
C ALA A 5 6.89 -14.06 2.07
N LYS A 6 5.58 -13.83 1.99
CA LYS A 6 4.54 -14.87 1.95
C LYS A 6 3.43 -14.44 0.99
N LYS A 7 3.04 -15.33 0.08
CA LYS A 7 2.01 -15.02 -0.94
C LYS A 7 0.69 -14.60 -0.28
N PRO A 8 0.01 -13.57 -0.80
CA PRO A 8 -1.30 -13.18 -0.33
C PRO A 8 -2.34 -14.25 -0.69
N THR A 9 -3.24 -14.53 0.26
CA THR A 9 -4.30 -15.54 0.12
C THR A 9 -5.68 -14.91 -0.06
N SER A 10 -5.87 -13.66 0.36
CA SER A 10 -7.14 -12.96 0.16
C SER A 10 -7.37 -12.60 -1.31
N TYR A 11 -8.64 -12.37 -1.68
CA TYR A 11 -8.99 -11.87 -3.01
C TYR A 11 -8.25 -10.56 -3.34
N TRP A 12 -8.27 -9.58 -2.43
CA TRP A 12 -7.61 -8.28 -2.61
C TRP A 12 -6.09 -8.37 -2.63
N GLY A 13 -5.51 -9.26 -1.82
CA GLY A 13 -4.07 -9.47 -1.84
C GLY A 13 -3.59 -10.05 -3.17
N ARG A 14 -4.34 -10.98 -3.78
CA ARG A 14 -4.03 -11.49 -5.13
C ARG A 14 -4.13 -10.40 -6.20
N ARG A 15 -5.10 -9.49 -6.07
CA ARG A 15 -5.21 -8.32 -6.95
C ARG A 15 -4.02 -7.37 -6.83
N ALA A 16 -3.64 -7.03 -5.60
CA ALA A 16 -2.46 -6.19 -5.36
C ALA A 16 -1.20 -6.78 -5.99
N ASP A 17 -0.96 -8.08 -5.79
CA ASP A 17 0.18 -8.81 -6.37
C ASP A 17 0.15 -8.79 -7.91
N ALA A 18 -1.01 -9.10 -8.51
CA ALA A 18 -1.19 -9.05 -9.97
C ALA A 18 -0.99 -7.65 -10.56
N ALA A 19 -1.33 -6.60 -9.81
CA ALA A 19 -1.12 -5.21 -10.19
C ALA A 19 0.33 -4.73 -9.96
N GLY A 20 1.23 -5.58 -9.46
CA GLY A 20 2.60 -5.22 -9.09
C GLY A 20 2.70 -4.35 -7.84
N LEU A 21 1.65 -4.29 -7.03
CA LEU A 21 1.61 -3.55 -5.77
C LEU A 21 2.03 -4.47 -4.62
N ASN A 22 3.26 -4.31 -4.15
CA ASN A 22 3.78 -5.10 -3.04
C ASN A 22 3.32 -4.53 -1.67
N GLN A 23 3.49 -5.35 -0.62
CA GLN A 23 3.13 -5.00 0.75
C GLN A 23 3.82 -3.73 1.28
N GLN A 24 5.09 -3.51 0.96
CA GLN A 24 5.82 -2.33 1.44
C GLN A 24 5.28 -1.06 0.80
N THR A 25 5.09 -1.07 -0.52
CA THR A 25 4.53 0.06 -1.25
C THR A 25 3.12 0.39 -0.75
N LEU A 26 2.25 -0.60 -0.59
CA LEU A 26 0.92 -0.37 -0.05
C LEU A 26 0.96 0.15 1.41
N ALA A 27 1.92 -0.31 2.21
CA ALA A 27 2.10 0.18 3.58
C ALA A 27 2.52 1.66 3.64
N VAL A 28 3.44 2.07 2.75
CA VAL A 28 3.82 3.49 2.59
C VAL A 28 2.61 4.33 2.20
N VAL A 29 1.90 3.93 1.14
CA VAL A 29 0.74 4.66 0.62
C VAL A 29 -0.39 4.74 1.67
N ALA A 30 -0.58 3.70 2.47
CA ALA A 30 -1.60 3.65 3.51
C ALA A 30 -1.17 4.32 4.82
N GLY A 31 0.10 4.70 4.99
CA GLY A 31 0.62 5.20 6.27
C GLY A 31 0.59 4.16 7.39
N LEU A 32 0.79 2.89 7.08
CA LEU A 32 0.68 1.76 8.02
C LEU A 32 1.98 0.98 8.15
N ALA A 33 2.09 0.25 9.24
CA ALA A 33 3.17 -0.73 9.40
C ALA A 33 3.00 -1.88 8.37
N PRO A 34 4.08 -2.32 7.70
CA PRO A 34 4.01 -3.39 6.70
C PRO A 34 3.40 -4.69 7.23
N ASN A 35 3.65 -5.04 8.50
CA ASN A 35 3.10 -6.23 9.13
C ASN A 35 1.56 -6.21 9.13
N SER A 36 0.93 -5.08 9.45
CA SER A 36 -0.51 -4.89 9.47
C SER A 36 -1.12 -5.08 8.08
N VAL A 37 -0.49 -4.49 7.05
CA VAL A 37 -0.91 -4.67 5.66
C VAL A 37 -0.75 -6.13 5.22
N GLY A 38 0.37 -6.77 5.56
CA GLY A 38 0.61 -8.17 5.23
C GLY A 38 -0.43 -9.12 5.82
N ARG A 39 -0.80 -8.91 7.09
CA ARG A 39 -1.87 -9.68 7.76
C ARG A 39 -3.22 -9.46 7.08
N ALA A 40 -3.55 -8.22 6.73
CA ALA A 40 -4.78 -7.89 6.01
C ALA A 40 -4.84 -8.60 4.64
N LEU A 41 -3.80 -8.50 3.82
CA LEU A 41 -3.76 -9.11 2.49
C LEU A 41 -3.74 -10.64 2.51
N ARG A 42 -3.39 -11.26 3.64
CA ARG A 42 -3.53 -12.71 3.87
C ARG A 42 -4.88 -13.12 4.46
N GLY A 43 -5.81 -12.18 4.65
CA GLY A 43 -7.13 -12.46 5.22
C GLY A 43 -7.07 -12.92 6.68
N GLU A 44 -5.99 -12.56 7.41
CA GLU A 44 -5.81 -12.93 8.82
C GLU A 44 -6.60 -12.02 9.78
N LEU A 45 -7.33 -11.03 9.24
CA LEU A 45 -8.24 -10.17 9.98
C LEU A 45 -9.66 -10.75 9.89
N SER A 46 -10.32 -10.91 11.03
CA SER A 46 -11.71 -11.38 11.11
C SER A 46 -12.69 -10.46 10.37
N SER A 47 -12.36 -9.17 10.26
CA SER A 47 -13.11 -8.17 9.48
C SER A 47 -12.82 -8.20 7.98
N GLY A 48 -11.92 -9.06 7.51
CA GLY A 48 -11.44 -9.08 6.12
C GLY A 48 -10.46 -7.95 5.80
N VAL A 49 -10.26 -7.68 4.51
CA VAL A 49 -9.38 -6.58 4.08
C VAL A 49 -10.10 -5.25 4.27
N PRO A 50 -9.52 -4.29 5.02
CA PRO A 50 -10.11 -2.97 5.23
C PRO A 50 -10.42 -2.25 3.91
N LEU A 51 -11.58 -1.59 3.84
CA LEU A 51 -12.06 -0.95 2.61
C LEU A 51 -11.10 0.12 2.07
N TYR A 52 -10.41 0.87 2.93
CA TYR A 52 -9.43 1.85 2.47
C TYR A 52 -8.25 1.18 1.74
N LEU A 53 -7.81 -0.01 2.16
CA LEU A 53 -6.78 -0.77 1.42
C LEU A 53 -7.33 -1.25 0.07
N CYS A 54 -8.59 -1.69 0.03
CA CYS A 54 -9.26 -2.08 -1.22
C CYS A 54 -9.31 -0.89 -2.20
N SER A 55 -9.67 0.30 -1.71
CA SER A 55 -9.69 1.54 -2.51
C SER A 55 -8.31 1.92 -3.04
N LEU A 56 -7.25 1.78 -2.24
CA LEU A 56 -5.88 2.02 -2.68
C LEU A 56 -5.43 1.03 -3.76
N ILE A 57 -5.78 -0.25 -3.62
CA ILE A 57 -5.50 -1.28 -4.63
C ILE A 57 -6.22 -0.94 -5.95
N LEU A 58 -7.50 -0.56 -5.89
CA LEU A 58 -8.26 -0.15 -7.08
C LEU A 58 -7.65 1.09 -7.74
N ALA A 59 -7.32 2.11 -6.96
CA ALA A 59 -6.68 3.32 -7.48
C ALA A 59 -5.34 2.99 -8.16
N TRP A 60 -4.55 2.09 -7.59
CA TRP A 60 -3.28 1.63 -8.17
C TRP A 60 -3.46 0.87 -9.49
N GLU A 61 -4.48 0.01 -9.58
CA GLU A 61 -4.82 -0.71 -10.81
C GLU A 61 -5.25 0.22 -11.94
N LEU A 62 -6.01 1.27 -11.61
CA LEU A 62 -6.47 2.27 -12.58
C LEU A 62 -5.38 3.25 -12.99
N LEU A 63 -4.34 3.41 -12.18
CA LEU A 63 -3.28 4.37 -12.45
C LEU A 63 -2.34 3.84 -13.56
N PRO A 64 -2.08 4.65 -14.61
CA PRO A 64 -1.08 4.32 -15.62
C PRO A 64 0.28 4.02 -15.00
N LEU A 65 1.01 3.06 -15.58
CA LEU A 65 2.30 2.59 -15.03
C LEU A 65 3.31 3.73 -14.87
N ASP A 66 3.33 4.69 -15.79
CA ASP A 66 4.22 5.86 -15.79
C ASP A 66 3.90 6.86 -14.66
N LYS A 67 2.68 6.83 -14.10
CA LYS A 67 2.26 7.73 -13.02
C LYS A 67 2.49 7.17 -11.62
N ARG A 68 2.73 5.86 -11.50
CA ARG A 68 2.94 5.20 -10.20
C ARG A 68 4.17 5.73 -9.46
N ALA A 69 5.26 6.00 -10.18
CA ALA A 69 6.47 6.56 -9.57
C ALA A 69 6.21 7.97 -9.01
N THR A 70 5.61 8.85 -9.82
CA THR A 70 5.24 10.22 -9.39
C THR A 70 4.28 10.21 -8.21
N TRP A 71 3.33 9.26 -8.16
CA TRP A 71 2.44 9.13 -7.02
C TRP A 71 3.21 8.80 -5.73
N LEU A 72 4.14 7.85 -5.79
CA LEU A 72 4.96 7.50 -4.63
C LEU A 72 5.84 8.65 -4.16
N GLU A 73 6.45 9.40 -5.08
CA GLU A 73 7.25 10.60 -4.76
C GLU A 73 6.41 11.66 -4.04
N GLN A 74 5.17 11.90 -4.49
CA GLN A 74 4.28 12.87 -3.84
C GLN A 74 3.86 12.44 -2.43
N ILE A 75 3.63 11.14 -2.22
CA ILE A 75 3.32 10.60 -0.89
C ILE A 75 4.52 10.72 0.04
N ASP A 76 5.71 10.34 -0.41
CA ASP A 76 6.94 10.41 0.40
C ASP A 76 7.32 11.85 0.76
N GLY A 77 7.14 12.78 -0.19
CA GLY A 77 7.27 14.21 0.04
C GLY A 77 6.26 14.77 1.04
N ALA A 78 5.02 14.26 1.04
CA ALA A 78 4.01 14.63 2.03
C ALA A 78 4.36 14.11 3.44
N VAL A 79 4.85 12.87 3.55
CA VAL A 79 5.30 12.30 4.83
C VAL A 79 6.48 13.10 5.40
N THR A 80 7.47 13.42 4.56
CA THR A 80 8.67 14.17 4.97
C THR A 80 8.37 15.64 5.30
N GLY A 81 7.48 16.28 4.54
CA GLY A 81 7.06 17.67 4.77
C GLY A 81 6.31 17.91 6.07
N THR A 82 5.70 16.87 6.67
CA THR A 82 5.01 16.97 7.97
C THR A 82 5.94 16.94 9.20
N MET A 83 7.23 16.59 9.04
CA MET A 83 8.21 16.63 10.15
C MET A 83 8.96 17.97 10.28
N THR A 84 8.73 18.92 9.38
CA THR A 84 9.22 20.30 9.47
C THR A 84 8.07 21.26 9.76
N GLY A 85 7.42 21.08 10.92
CA GLY A 85 6.71 22.18 11.57
C GLY A 85 7.74 23.06 12.29
N PRO A 86 7.72 24.40 12.14
CA PRO A 86 8.62 25.26 12.89
C PRO A 86 8.30 25.12 14.38
N GLY A 87 9.30 24.70 15.16
CA GLY A 87 9.31 24.99 16.57
C GLY A 87 9.50 26.49 16.75
N GLU A 88 8.40 27.20 16.99
CA GLU A 88 8.39 28.46 17.74
C GLU A 88 7.97 28.18 19.18
#